data_AF-E2AGF5-F1
#
_entry.id   AF-E2AGF5-F1
#
_cell.length_a   1.000
_cell.length_b   1.000
_cell.length_c   1.000
_cell.angle_alpha   90.00
_cell.angle_beta   90.00
_cell.angle_gamma   90.00
#
_symmetry.space_group_name_H-M   'P 1'
#
loop_
_entity.id
_entity.type
_entity.pdbx_description
1 polymer ?
#
loop_
_entity_poly.entity_id
_entity_poly.type
_entity_poly.pdbx_seq_one_letter_code
_entity_poly.pdbx_strand_id
1 'polypeptide(L)' 'EPNLKRSICKCCQTPLIPGETARVRLTSKPVKRIKWTCLTCKNTKRFPTTKGYKLWLDQPEAIIETLDYTPK' A
#
# COMPACT_ATOMS: atom_id res chain seq x y z
N GLU A 1 2.11 -9.84 -2.24
CA GLU A 1 2.43 -8.45 -2.62
C GLU A 1 1.35 -7.39 -2.30
N PRO A 2 1.42 -6.78 -1.10
CA PRO A 2 0.56 -5.66 -0.70
C PRO A 2 0.75 -4.42 -1.58
N ASN A 3 1.95 -4.21 -2.11
CA ASN A 3 2.29 -3.03 -2.92
C ASN A 3 1.46 -2.97 -4.21
N LEU A 4 1.24 -4.10 -4.87
CA LEU A 4 0.37 -4.17 -6.06
C LEU A 4 -1.08 -3.80 -5.73
N LYS A 5 -1.61 -4.27 -4.59
CA LYS A 5 -2.96 -3.88 -4.14
C LYS A 5 -3.04 -2.40 -3.78
N ARG A 6 -1.92 -1.73 -3.47
CA ARG A 6 -1.88 -0.29 -3.18
C ARG A 6 -1.87 0.53 -4.46
N SER A 7 -1.21 0.06 -5.52
CA SER A 7 -1.13 0.76 -6.81
C SER A 7 -2.38 0.65 -7.68
N ILE A 8 -3.38 -0.17 -7.33
CA ILE A 8 -4.60 -0.37 -8.13
C ILE A 8 -5.86 0.03 -7.36
N CYS A 9 -6.83 0.67 -8.00
CA CYS A 9 -8.13 0.94 -7.39
C CYS A 9 -8.95 -0.35 -7.23
N LYS A 10 -9.50 -0.61 -6.03
CA LYS A 10 -10.33 -1.81 -5.79
C LYS A 10 -11.74 -1.74 -6.39
N CYS A 11 -12.19 -0.55 -6.79
CA CYS A 11 -13.53 -0.35 -7.32
C CYS A 11 -13.54 -0.42 -8.85
N CYS A 12 -12.75 0.43 -9.51
CA CYS A 12 -12.69 0.50 -10.97
C CYS A 12 -11.47 -0.21 -11.59
N GLN A 13 -10.63 -0.86 -10.79
CA GLN A 13 -9.43 -1.60 -11.23
C GLN A 13 -8.38 -0.76 -12.00
N THR A 14 -8.55 0.56 -12.08
CA THR A 14 -7.59 1.48 -12.70
C THR A 14 -6.29 1.56 -11.90
N PRO A 15 -5.11 1.61 -12.54
CA PRO A 15 -3.86 1.94 -11.86
C PRO A 15 -3.94 3.34 -11.27
N LEU A 16 -3.49 3.48 -10.02
CA LEU A 16 -3.45 4.73 -9.28
C LEU A 16 -2.07 5.38 -9.47
N ILE A 17 -1.98 6.26 -10.47
CA ILE A 17 -0.79 7.04 -10.80
C ILE A 17 -0.94 8.42 -10.15
N PRO A 18 -0.07 8.81 -9.21
CA PRO A 18 -0.12 10.12 -8.58
C PRO A 18 -0.03 11.25 -9.62
N GLY A 19 -0.98 12.18 -9.60
CA GLY A 19 -1.00 13.33 -10.52
C GLY A 19 -1.88 13.13 -11.77
N GLU A 20 -2.06 11.89 -12.22
CA GLU A 20 -2.90 11.57 -13.39
C GLU A 20 -4.25 10.97 -12.99
N THR A 21 -4.23 9.76 -12.43
CA THR A 21 -5.44 8.98 -12.11
C THR A 21 -5.72 8.93 -10.61
N ALA A 22 -4.77 9.38 -9.79
CA ALA A 22 -4.87 9.39 -8.34
C ALA A 22 -4.38 10.72 -7.74
N ARG A 23 -5.12 11.20 -6.73
CA ARG A 23 -4.71 12.30 -5.86
C ARG A 23 -4.18 11.75 -4.55
N VAL A 24 -2.91 12.01 -4.25
CA VAL A 24 -2.24 11.58 -3.02
C VAL A 24 -2.06 12.79 -2.10
N ARG A 25 -2.50 12.68 -0.84
CA ARG A 25 -2.32 13.74 0.17
C ARG A 25 -1.86 13.14 1.51
N LEU A 26 -0.90 13.81 2.14
CA LEU A 26 -0.59 13.58 3.55
C LEU A 26 -1.62 14.30 4.42
N THR A 27 -2.28 13.57 5.30
CA THR A 27 -3.26 14.11 6.25
C THR A 27 -2.77 13.87 7.66
N SER A 28 -2.70 14.91 8.49
CA SER A 28 -2.15 14.84 9.85
C SER A 28 -3.20 14.62 10.95
N LYS A 29 -4.48 14.97 10.72
CA LYS A 29 -5.56 14.89 11.72
C LYS A 29 -6.65 13.88 11.29
N PRO A 30 -7.24 13.08 12.20
CA PRO A 30 -6.85 12.85 13.60
C PRO A 30 -5.61 11.94 13.75
N VAL A 31 -5.24 11.17 12.72
CA VAL A 31 -4.04 10.31 12.69
C VAL A 31 -3.27 10.58 11.40
N LYS A 32 -1.93 10.62 11.49
CA LYS A 32 -1.03 10.78 10.34
C LYS A 32 -1.23 9.61 9.36
N ARG A 33 -1.64 9.94 8.14
CA ARG A 33 -1.95 8.97 7.09
C ARG A 33 -1.74 9.55 5.70
N ILE A 34 -1.45 8.69 4.75
CA ILE A 34 -1.48 8.98 3.32
C ILE A 34 -2.87 8.63 2.81
N LYS A 35 -3.57 9.60 2.23
CA LYS A 35 -4.86 9.43 1.57
C LYS A 35 -4.65 9.38 0.07
N TRP A 36 -5.05 8.27 -0.55
CA TRP A 36 -5.10 8.09 -1.99
C TRP A 36 -6.54 8.18 -2.44
N THR A 37 -6.86 9.09 -3.34
CA THR A 37 -8.21 9.21 -3.90
C THR A 37 -8.13 8.99 -5.40
N CYS A 38 -8.85 8.00 -5.90
CA CYS A 38 -8.99 7.75 -7.34
C CYS A 38 -9.77 8.90 -7.98
N LEU A 39 -9.26 9.46 -9.08
CA LEU A 39 -9.92 10.55 -9.79
C LEU A 39 -11.05 10.04 -10.69
N THR A 40 -11.01 8.77 -11.10
CA THR A 40 -12.03 8.13 -11.95
C THR A 40 -13.32 7.80 -11.16
N CYS A 41 -13.21 7.02 -10.08
CA CYS A 41 -14.38 6.54 -9.31
C CYS A 41 -14.54 7.19 -7.93
N LYS A 42 -13.64 8.13 -7.55
CA LYS A 42 -13.64 8.83 -6.25
C LYS A 42 -13.41 7.94 -5.02
N ASN A 43 -13.20 6.63 -5.20
CA ASN A 43 -12.87 5.73 -4.10
C ASN A 43 -11.55 6.17 -3.42
N THR A 44 -11.49 6.01 -2.10
CA THR A 44 -10.37 6.47 -1.29
C THR A 44 -9.73 5.33 -0.52
N LYS A 45 -8.41 5.20 -0.61
CA LYS A 45 -7.58 4.37 0.26
C LYS A 45 -6.84 5.23 1.28
N ARG A 46 -6.63 4.68 2.46
CA ARG A 46 -5.95 5.36 3.57
C ARG A 46 -4.89 4.42 4.12
N PHE A 47 -3.66 4.90 4.20
CA PHE A 47 -2.53 4.15 4.77
C PHE A 47 -1.97 4.93 5.95
N PRO A 48 -1.92 4.36 7.17
CA PRO A 48 -1.31 5.03 8.32
C PRO A 48 0.20 5.22 8.09
N THR A 49 0.74 6.32 8.58
CA THR A 49 2.19 6.65 8.54
C THR A 49 2.80 6.69 9.95
N THR A 50 2.31 5.85 10.85
CA THR A 50 2.87 5.67 12.18
C THR A 50 4.29 5.11 12.09
N LYS A 51 5.23 5.73 12.80
CA LYS A 51 6.61 5.24 12.87
C LYS A 51 6.62 3.85 13.50
N GLY A 52 7.37 2.91 12.92
CA GLY A 52 7.49 1.53 13.42
C GLY A 52 6.38 0.58 12.96
N TYR A 53 5.40 1.02 12.17
CA TYR A 53 4.40 0.11 11.60
C TYR A 53 5.02 -0.72 10.47
N LYS A 54 4.99 -2.04 10.63
CA LYS A 54 5.40 -3.04 9.63
C LYS A 54 4.19 -3.84 9.17
N LEU A 55 4.15 -4.27 7.91
CA LEU A 55 3.14 -5.23 7.46
C LEU A 55 3.48 -6.61 8.02
N TRP A 56 2.48 -7.48 8.15
CA TRP A 56 2.70 -8.86 8.58
C TRP A 56 3.79 -9.56 7.77
N LEU A 57 3.79 -9.37 6.45
CA LEU A 57 4.79 -9.95 5.55
C LEU A 57 6.22 -9.47 5.78
N ASP A 58 6.41 -8.30 6.42
CA ASP A 58 7.74 -7.75 6.71
C ASP A 58 8.27 -8.24 8.07
N GLN A 59 7.45 -8.99 8.83
CA GLN A 59 7.81 -9.51 10.14
C GLN A 59 8.52 -10.85 9.99
N PRO A 60 9.60 -11.11 10.77
CA PRO A 60 10.34 -12.37 10.67
C PRO A 60 9.47 -13.58 11.02
N GLU A 61 8.46 -13.41 11.88
CA GLU A 61 7.53 -14.47 12.28
C GLU A 61 6.61 -14.93 11.13
N ALA A 62 6.51 -14.16 10.04
CA ALA A 62 5.72 -14.54 8.88
C ALA A 62 6.44 -15.52 7.94
N ILE A 63 7.74 -15.73 8.13
CA ILE A 63 8.56 -16.64 7.34
C ILE A 63 8.44 -18.05 7.94
N ILE A 64 7.82 -18.97 7.19
CA ILE A 64 7.65 -20.37 7.63
C ILE A 64 8.86 -21.21 7.19
N GLU A 65 9.32 -21.01 5.96
CA GLU A 65 10.39 -21.79 5.36
C GLU A 65 11.18 -20.93 4.37
N THR A 66 12.50 -20.99 4.46
CA THR A 66 13.43 -20.39 3.50
C THR A 66 14.07 -21.49 2.68
N LEU A 67 13.86 -21.46 1.36
CA LEU A 67 14.41 -22.44 0.44
C LEU A 67 15.69 -21.89 -0.18
N ASP A 68 16.83 -22.52 0.13
CA ASP A 68 18.13 -22.17 -0.41
C ASP A 68 18.40 -23.01 -1.67
N TYR A 69 18.41 -22.34 -2.83
CA TYR A 69 18.63 -22.98 -4.13
C TYR A 69 20.07 -22.84 -4.64
N THR A 70 21.03 -22.55 -3.76
CA THR A 70 22.43 -22.43 -4.14
C THR A 70 22.91 -23.78 -4.72
N PRO A 71 23.28 -23.83 -6.01
CA PRO A 71 23.87 -25.04 -6.58
C PRO A 71 25.24 -25.27 -5.91
N LYS A 72 25.48 -26.52 -5.50
CA LYS A 72 26.77 -26.97 -4.95
C LYS A 72 27.89 -26.92 -5.99
#